data_AF-A0A2A2FIJ9-F1
#
_entry.id   AF-A0A2A2FIJ9-F1
#
_cell.length_a   1.000
_cell.length_b   1.000
_cell.length_c   1.000
_cell.angle_alpha   90.00
_cell.angle_beta   90.00
_cell.angle_gamma   90.00
#
_symmetry.space_group_name_H-M   'P 1'
#
loop_
_entity.id
_entity.type
_entity.pdbx_description
1 polymer ?
#
loop_
_entity_poly.entity_id
_entity_poly.type
_entity_poly.pdbx_seq_one_letter_code
_entity_poly.pdbx_strand_id
1 'polypeptide(L)'
;MSRLPSVEGLVSARAAFLAAAVVLAVVLGGVVAAAGAGGAGGDDVGTDGEPVVDPPTYDPDRPTESGTARVLRDGSEIGTYDDLSAAVDAAGPGDAVELSGVFEADREVVVDEPGVTIRAASTHGALIDGGGAGTVIDVRAPNATVEGVWIDDTGENLESRDSAVYLTENASGTTLSELYLTDAAFGVWVNGADRVTIADSRIEGTKAPRFANRGNGINLWETTGTEVRDTEITDVRDGIYYSWASNVEATGNTMWDLRYGVHYMYSDDNRLADNVAFENDVGYALMVSESIELVNNTAVANRGESGHGILLKEIDHTVVRDNDLVANDNGVYLYNAQDNEVRGNLLYANGVGVHHSAGTEGTAVAGNGFVNNDEQVLTTTRELVAWNGTDRGNYWSDARVADTDGDGVSDARHRPAGAAERLVQEHPAAAVFADSPAFDAIRLVESRFPAVESAGVIDHRPLASPAHDVEPYRPYAAAVDTAAEYDDEPGDEHHQ
;
A
#
# COMPACT_ATOMS: atom_id res chain seq x y z
N MET A 1 -67.53 48.53 3.97
CA MET A 1 -68.40 47.34 3.90
C MET A 1 -67.49 46.13 4.12
N SER A 2 -67.27 45.69 5.35
CA SER A 2 -68.08 44.70 6.09
C SER A 2 -68.00 43.32 5.41
N ARG A 3 -67.54 42.22 6.01
CA ARG A 3 -67.78 41.70 7.36
C ARG A 3 -66.76 40.60 7.72
N LEU A 4 -66.41 40.48 9.01
CA LEU A 4 -66.04 39.21 9.64
C LEU A 4 -67.27 38.29 9.73
N PRO A 5 -67.08 36.96 9.67
CA PRO A 5 -67.40 36.08 10.81
C PRO A 5 -66.43 34.88 10.89
N SER A 6 -66.35 34.03 11.91
CA SER A 6 -66.84 33.96 13.30
C SER A 6 -66.12 32.77 13.95
N VAL A 7 -65.81 32.89 15.23
CA VAL A 7 -65.40 31.78 16.11
C VAL A 7 -66.64 30.94 16.43
N GLU A 8 -66.63 29.66 16.10
CA GLU A 8 -67.31 28.59 16.86
C GLU A 8 -66.91 27.22 16.30
N GLY A 9 -66.44 26.34 17.20
CA GLY A 9 -65.99 24.99 16.85
C GLY A 9 -64.95 24.41 17.81
N LEU A 10 -65.05 24.71 19.11
CA LEU A 10 -64.41 23.91 20.16
C LEU A 10 -65.03 22.51 20.11
N VAL A 11 -64.21 21.47 19.94
CA VAL A 11 -64.28 20.12 20.57
C VAL A 11 -63.57 19.08 19.69
N SER A 12 -62.65 18.34 20.31
CA SER A 12 -61.99 17.09 19.87
C SER A 12 -60.86 17.27 18.83
N ALA A 13 -59.57 17.15 19.15
CA ALA A 13 -58.96 15.99 19.78
C ALA A 13 -57.70 16.35 20.60
N ARG A 14 -57.84 16.43 21.92
CA ARG A 14 -56.78 16.13 22.89
C ARG A 14 -56.73 14.62 23.06
N ALA A 15 -55.96 13.93 22.21
CA ALA A 15 -55.62 12.52 22.37
C ALA A 15 -54.48 12.12 21.42
N ALA A 16 -53.27 12.70 21.59
CA ALA A 16 -52.04 12.18 20.96
C ALA A 16 -50.72 12.75 21.57
N PHE A 17 -50.73 13.31 22.79
CA PHE A 17 -49.53 13.86 23.41
C PHE A 17 -49.55 13.63 24.93
N LEU A 18 -49.50 12.35 25.33
CA LEU A 18 -49.31 11.91 26.72
C LEU A 18 -49.00 10.41 26.76
N ALA A 19 -47.80 10.03 26.31
CA ALA A 19 -47.20 8.71 26.56
C ALA A 19 -45.67 8.75 26.34
N ALA A 20 -44.95 9.60 27.07
CA ALA A 20 -43.48 9.49 27.24
C ALA A 20 -42.99 10.35 28.42
N ALA A 21 -43.72 10.33 29.55
CA ALA A 21 -43.35 11.11 30.73
C ALA A 21 -43.76 10.40 32.04
N VAL A 22 -43.49 9.10 32.18
CA VAL A 22 -43.43 8.39 33.48
C VAL A 22 -42.55 7.13 33.33
N VAL A 23 -41.21 7.25 33.42
CA VAL A 23 -40.30 6.30 34.12
C VAL A 23 -39.03 7.09 34.50
N LEU A 24 -39.18 8.14 35.31
CA LEU A 24 -38.07 8.82 35.98
C LEU A 24 -38.50 9.16 37.40
N ALA A 25 -38.41 8.18 38.31
CA ALA A 25 -38.31 8.33 39.77
C ALA A 25 -38.31 6.95 40.45
N VAL A 26 -37.44 6.78 41.45
CA VAL A 26 -37.15 5.58 42.27
C VAL A 26 -36.02 4.76 41.62
N VAL A 27 -34.75 4.92 41.98
CA VAL A 27 -34.16 4.67 43.31
C VAL A 27 -33.00 5.65 43.60
N LEU A 28 -33.12 6.42 44.68
CA LEU A 28 -32.01 7.04 45.41
C LEU A 28 -32.07 6.55 46.86
N GLY A 29 -30.91 6.13 47.38
CA GLY A 29 -30.64 5.82 48.79
C GLY A 29 -30.17 4.37 48.98
N GLY A 30 -28.92 4.04 49.30
CA GLY A 30 -27.71 4.81 49.60
C GLY A 30 -26.81 3.94 50.48
N VAL A 31 -25.49 3.94 50.27
CA VAL A 31 -24.46 3.68 51.31
C VAL A 31 -23.21 4.50 50.98
N VAL A 32 -22.61 5.00 52.04
CA VAL A 32 -21.59 6.04 52.18
C VAL A 32 -20.16 5.53 51.97
N ALA A 33 -19.36 6.38 51.33
CA ALA A 33 -17.91 6.64 51.40
C ALA A 33 -16.92 5.57 51.90
N ALA A 34 -15.85 5.41 51.12
CA ALA A 34 -14.48 5.50 51.63
C ALA A 34 -13.58 6.14 50.54
N ALA A 35 -13.26 7.42 50.72
CA ALA A 35 -12.12 8.05 50.07
C ALA A 35 -10.86 7.68 50.87
N GLY A 36 -9.86 7.14 50.19
CA GLY A 36 -8.52 6.92 50.72
C GLY A 36 -7.52 7.33 49.65
N ALA A 37 -6.89 8.47 49.88
CA ALA A 37 -5.84 9.04 49.04
C ALA A 37 -4.63 8.11 48.94
N GLY A 38 -4.01 8.10 47.76
CA GLY A 38 -2.72 7.48 47.51
C GLY A 38 -2.20 7.95 46.16
N GLY A 39 -1.57 9.13 46.13
CA GLY A 39 -0.75 9.55 45.01
C GLY A 39 0.57 8.77 45.01
N ALA A 40 0.92 8.26 43.84
CA ALA A 40 2.26 7.95 43.34
C ALA A 40 2.04 7.74 41.83
N GLY A 41 2.54 8.62 40.97
CA GLY A 41 3.93 8.53 40.53
C GLY A 41 4.04 7.36 39.56
N GLY A 42 3.87 7.64 38.27
CA GLY A 42 3.90 6.66 37.20
C GLY A 42 4.06 7.38 35.87
N ASP A 43 5.27 7.92 35.71
CA ASP A 43 6.06 8.07 34.49
C ASP A 43 5.35 8.57 33.21
N ASP A 44 5.80 9.74 32.75
CA ASP A 44 5.91 10.06 31.32
C ASP A 44 6.45 8.82 30.60
N VAL A 45 5.59 8.12 29.87
CA VAL A 45 6.05 7.13 28.89
C VAL A 45 6.55 7.97 27.72
N GLY A 46 7.87 8.07 27.65
CA GLY A 46 8.59 8.77 26.60
C GLY A 46 8.12 8.33 25.23
N THR A 47 8.01 9.31 24.35
CA THR A 47 7.78 9.18 22.90
C THR A 47 8.99 8.62 22.15
N ASP A 48 9.84 7.83 22.81
CA ASP A 48 11.10 7.31 22.26
C ASP A 48 10.88 5.91 21.65
N GLY A 49 9.79 5.74 20.89
CA GLY A 49 9.63 4.57 20.02
C GLY A 49 10.30 4.87 18.68
N GLU A 50 11.36 4.13 18.34
CA GLU A 50 11.94 4.19 17.00
C GLU A 50 10.89 3.76 15.97
N PRO A 51 10.83 4.38 14.78
CA PRO A 51 9.93 3.98 13.70
C PRO A 51 10.17 2.51 13.28
N VAL A 52 9.10 1.81 12.90
CA VAL A 52 9.17 0.40 12.45
C VAL A 52 9.85 0.28 11.09
N VAL A 53 9.73 1.32 10.28
CA VAL A 53 10.20 1.42 8.91
C VAL A 53 11.05 2.69 8.79
N ASP A 54 12.35 2.50 8.59
CA ASP A 54 13.27 3.58 8.26
C ASP A 54 13.67 3.47 6.78
N PRO A 55 13.83 4.61 6.07
CA PRO A 55 14.45 4.62 4.76
C PRO A 55 15.81 3.91 4.80
N PRO A 56 16.00 2.84 4.01
CA PRO A 56 17.28 2.16 3.97
C PRO A 56 18.37 3.13 3.52
N THR A 57 19.43 3.26 4.32
CA THR A 57 20.59 4.08 3.96
C THR A 57 21.61 3.23 3.22
N TYR A 58 21.98 3.63 2.01
CA TYR A 58 23.00 2.96 1.22
C TYR A 58 23.86 4.00 0.49
N ASP A 59 25.17 3.97 0.71
CA ASP A 59 26.14 4.91 0.10
C ASP A 59 27.48 4.18 -0.03
N PRO A 60 27.67 3.37 -1.10
CA PRO A 60 28.91 2.65 -1.32
C PRO A 60 30.03 3.60 -1.79
N ASP A 61 31.28 3.25 -1.49
CA ASP A 61 32.44 4.02 -1.99
C ASP A 61 32.43 4.04 -3.53
N ARG A 62 32.25 5.23 -4.12
CA ARG A 62 32.28 5.40 -5.58
C ARG A 62 33.64 5.05 -6.18
N PRO A 63 33.71 4.15 -7.18
CA PRO A 63 34.96 3.85 -7.87
C PRO A 63 35.57 5.10 -8.53
N THR A 64 36.89 5.20 -8.54
CA THR A 64 37.62 6.34 -9.14
C THR A 64 38.70 5.95 -10.14
N GLU A 65 39.10 4.68 -10.16
CA GLU A 65 40.10 4.17 -11.11
C GLU A 65 39.44 3.94 -12.47
N SER A 66 40.20 4.08 -13.57
CA SER A 66 39.70 3.77 -14.90
C SER A 66 39.26 2.30 -15.02
N GLY A 67 38.18 2.09 -15.77
CA GLY A 67 37.56 0.79 -15.97
C GLY A 67 38.50 -0.24 -16.56
N THR A 68 38.43 -1.47 -16.06
CA THR A 68 39.09 -2.65 -16.64
C THR A 68 38.10 -3.81 -16.68
N ALA A 69 37.82 -4.31 -17.89
CA ALA A 69 36.93 -5.43 -18.14
C ALA A 69 37.74 -6.66 -18.57
N ARG A 70 37.58 -7.77 -17.86
CA ARG A 70 38.27 -9.04 -18.12
C ARG A 70 37.27 -10.06 -18.63
N VAL A 71 37.49 -10.56 -19.84
CA VAL A 71 36.64 -11.62 -20.41
C VAL A 71 37.21 -12.97 -19.98
N LEU A 72 36.36 -13.78 -19.36
CA LEU A 72 36.67 -15.08 -18.78
C LEU A 72 35.89 -16.16 -19.51
N ARG A 73 36.59 -17.20 -19.96
CA ARG A 73 36.01 -18.43 -20.50
C ARG A 73 36.42 -19.61 -19.65
N ASP A 74 35.45 -20.35 -19.13
CA ASP A 74 35.68 -21.45 -18.18
C ASP A 74 36.60 -21.04 -17.01
N GLY A 75 36.45 -19.79 -16.53
CA GLY A 75 37.25 -19.20 -15.45
C GLY A 75 38.67 -18.76 -15.83
N SER A 76 39.07 -18.90 -17.10
CA SER A 76 40.37 -18.42 -17.60
C SER A 76 40.22 -17.10 -18.35
N GLU A 77 41.05 -16.12 -18.04
CA GLU A 77 41.08 -14.85 -18.78
C GLU A 77 41.54 -15.06 -20.23
N ILE A 78 40.73 -14.59 -21.17
CA ILE A 78 41.01 -14.64 -22.61
C ILE A 78 41.26 -13.26 -23.22
N GLY A 79 40.92 -12.19 -22.51
CA GLY A 79 41.16 -10.81 -22.92
C GLY A 79 40.91 -9.82 -21.80
N THR A 80 41.57 -8.67 -21.89
CA THR A 80 41.36 -7.49 -21.02
C THR A 80 41.13 -6.28 -21.91
N TYR A 81 40.16 -5.44 -21.53
CA TYR A 81 39.65 -4.32 -22.29
C TYR A 81 39.47 -3.12 -21.37
N ASP A 82 39.73 -1.92 -21.89
CA ASP A 82 39.43 -0.65 -21.19
C ASP A 82 38.01 -0.13 -21.55
N ASP A 83 37.40 -0.71 -22.59
CA ASP A 83 36.05 -0.41 -23.05
C ASP A 83 35.11 -1.60 -22.76
N LEU A 84 33.99 -1.33 -22.09
CA LEU A 84 33.01 -2.34 -21.69
C LEU A 84 32.31 -2.95 -22.91
N SER A 85 31.90 -2.12 -23.86
CA SER A 85 31.21 -2.56 -25.06
C SER A 85 32.06 -3.55 -25.86
N ALA A 86 33.35 -3.25 -26.06
CA ALA A 86 34.29 -4.14 -26.73
C ALA A 86 34.53 -5.46 -25.96
N ALA A 87 34.50 -5.43 -24.64
CA ALA A 87 34.62 -6.64 -23.82
C ALA A 87 33.40 -7.56 -23.99
N VAL A 88 32.19 -6.99 -23.96
CA VAL A 88 30.94 -7.72 -24.16
C VAL A 88 30.83 -8.24 -25.60
N ASP A 89 31.18 -7.43 -26.61
CA ASP A 89 31.22 -7.83 -28.02
C ASP A 89 32.20 -9.01 -28.26
N ALA A 90 33.23 -9.16 -27.42
CA ALA A 90 34.21 -10.23 -27.51
C ALA A 90 33.83 -11.50 -26.72
N ALA A 91 32.87 -11.41 -25.81
CA ALA A 91 32.37 -12.54 -25.05
C ALA A 91 31.58 -13.49 -25.96
N GLY A 92 31.82 -14.79 -25.82
CA GLY A 92 31.01 -15.83 -26.46
C GLY A 92 29.91 -16.34 -25.52
N PRO A 93 29.08 -17.28 -26.00
CA PRO A 93 28.04 -17.91 -25.19
C PRO A 93 28.59 -18.47 -23.86
N GLY A 94 27.99 -18.08 -22.74
CA GLY A 94 28.37 -18.53 -21.40
C GLY A 94 29.65 -17.92 -20.83
N ASP A 95 30.32 -17.01 -21.54
CA ASP A 95 31.50 -16.31 -21.01
C ASP A 95 31.09 -15.28 -19.94
N ALA A 96 32.02 -14.91 -19.07
CA ALA A 96 31.84 -13.86 -18.08
C ALA A 96 32.72 -12.65 -18.38
N VAL A 97 32.23 -11.45 -18.10
CA VAL A 97 32.92 -10.17 -18.23
C VAL A 97 33.00 -9.57 -16.82
N GLU A 98 34.18 -9.70 -16.21
CA GLU A 98 34.45 -9.20 -14.85
C GLU A 98 34.96 -7.77 -14.89
N LEU A 99 34.30 -6.87 -14.15
CA LEU A 99 34.48 -5.43 -14.21
C LEU A 99 35.11 -4.86 -12.93
N SER A 100 35.90 -3.79 -13.08
CA SER A 100 36.39 -2.97 -11.96
C SER A 100 36.64 -1.55 -12.44
N GLY A 101 36.51 -0.55 -11.56
CA GLY A 101 36.73 0.85 -11.90
C GLY A 101 35.54 1.52 -12.60
N VAL A 102 35.79 2.61 -13.31
CA VAL A 102 34.77 3.45 -13.96
C VAL A 102 34.82 3.28 -15.47
N PHE A 103 33.69 2.91 -16.07
CA PHE A 103 33.49 2.86 -17.51
C PHE A 103 32.61 4.03 -17.93
N GLU A 104 33.15 4.90 -18.78
CA GLU A 104 32.35 5.91 -19.48
C GLU A 104 31.78 5.25 -20.74
N ALA A 105 30.48 4.95 -20.74
CA ALA A 105 29.84 4.29 -21.88
C ALA A 105 29.79 5.26 -23.08
N ASP A 106 30.50 4.93 -24.15
CA ASP A 106 30.44 5.70 -25.40
C ASP A 106 29.20 5.36 -26.26
N ARG A 107 28.60 4.20 -25.96
CA ARG A 107 27.39 3.65 -26.57
C ARG A 107 26.72 2.64 -25.63
N GLU A 108 25.48 2.28 -25.96
CA GLU A 108 24.74 1.17 -25.35
C GLU A 108 25.56 -0.14 -25.39
N VAL A 109 25.65 -0.80 -24.23
CA VAL A 109 26.27 -2.12 -24.04
C VAL A 109 25.24 -3.19 -24.40
N VAL A 110 25.51 -3.94 -25.46
CA VAL A 110 24.55 -4.90 -26.02
C VAL A 110 24.95 -6.33 -25.71
N VAL A 111 24.10 -7.06 -24.98
CA VAL A 111 24.30 -8.49 -24.66
C VAL A 111 23.52 -9.35 -25.65
N ASP A 112 24.18 -9.72 -26.75
CA ASP A 112 23.61 -10.51 -27.87
C ASP A 112 23.93 -12.02 -27.81
N GLU A 113 24.86 -12.46 -26.95
CA GLU A 113 25.22 -13.87 -26.80
C GLU A 113 24.55 -14.50 -25.56
N PRO A 114 24.00 -15.73 -25.66
CA PRO A 114 23.25 -16.34 -24.57
C PRO A 114 24.15 -16.77 -23.42
N GLY A 115 23.66 -16.64 -22.19
CA GLY A 115 24.40 -17.08 -21.01
C GLY A 115 25.56 -16.17 -20.59
N VAL A 116 25.74 -15.01 -21.22
CA VAL A 116 26.80 -14.06 -20.84
C VAL A 116 26.54 -13.51 -19.45
N THR A 117 27.58 -13.46 -18.62
CA THR A 117 27.56 -12.84 -17.29
C THR A 117 28.38 -11.55 -17.29
N ILE A 118 27.77 -10.40 -16.97
CA ILE A 118 28.49 -9.16 -16.66
C ILE A 118 28.50 -9.02 -15.13
N ARG A 119 29.67 -8.93 -14.51
CA ARG A 119 29.74 -8.82 -13.04
C ARG A 119 30.85 -7.92 -12.55
N ALA A 120 30.66 -7.24 -11.43
CA ALA A 120 31.75 -6.55 -10.76
C ALA A 120 32.70 -7.54 -10.05
N ALA A 121 33.99 -7.24 -10.00
CA ALA A 121 34.99 -8.02 -9.26
C ALA A 121 34.77 -7.96 -7.74
N SER A 122 34.14 -6.89 -7.28
CA SER A 122 33.57 -6.70 -5.94
C SER A 122 32.26 -5.95 -6.10
N THR A 123 31.21 -6.32 -5.36
CA THR A 123 29.90 -5.67 -5.42
C THR A 123 30.03 -4.14 -5.34
N HIS A 124 29.45 -3.46 -6.33
CA HIS A 124 29.51 -2.01 -6.63
C HIS A 124 30.92 -1.42 -6.83
N GLY A 125 31.93 -2.26 -7.04
CA GLY A 125 33.31 -1.86 -7.38
C GLY A 125 33.53 -1.54 -8.86
N ALA A 126 32.49 -1.66 -9.69
CA ALA A 126 32.48 -1.26 -11.08
C ALA A 126 31.30 -0.31 -11.33
N LEU A 127 31.61 0.90 -11.80
CA LEU A 127 30.64 1.93 -12.16
C LEU A 127 30.57 2.02 -13.69
N ILE A 128 29.37 1.94 -14.23
CA ILE A 128 29.05 2.17 -15.64
C ILE A 128 28.30 3.48 -15.72
N ASP A 129 28.97 4.53 -16.19
CA ASP A 129 28.41 5.86 -16.40
C ASP A 129 27.78 5.93 -17.79
N GLY A 130 26.47 6.11 -17.85
CA GLY A 130 25.68 6.19 -19.08
C GLY A 130 25.80 7.52 -19.83
N GLY A 131 26.42 8.54 -19.24
CA GLY A 131 26.67 9.84 -19.85
C GLY A 131 25.42 10.65 -20.20
N GLY A 132 24.28 10.34 -19.57
CA GLY A 132 23.01 11.06 -19.73
C GLY A 132 22.32 10.78 -21.07
N ALA A 133 22.58 9.63 -21.70
CA ALA A 133 22.06 9.32 -23.02
C ALA A 133 21.60 7.87 -23.20
N GLY A 134 20.31 7.69 -23.48
CA GLY A 134 19.73 6.40 -23.85
C GLY A 134 19.79 5.34 -22.75
N THR A 135 19.66 4.09 -23.17
CA THR A 135 19.80 2.91 -22.32
C THR A 135 21.27 2.51 -22.16
N VAL A 136 21.66 2.09 -20.95
CA VAL A 136 23.05 1.72 -20.67
C VAL A 136 23.34 0.26 -21.05
N ILE A 137 22.55 -0.69 -20.56
CA ILE A 137 22.67 -2.11 -20.90
C ILE A 137 21.39 -2.60 -21.60
N ASP A 138 21.52 -3.13 -22.82
CA ASP A 138 20.44 -3.79 -23.57
C ASP A 138 20.71 -5.29 -23.71
N VAL A 139 19.88 -6.09 -23.04
CA VAL A 139 19.95 -7.55 -23.06
C VAL A 139 19.02 -8.11 -24.13
N ARG A 140 19.62 -8.77 -25.12
CA ARG A 140 18.94 -9.31 -26.30
C ARG A 140 18.92 -10.83 -26.35
N ALA A 141 19.73 -11.47 -25.51
CA ALA A 141 19.90 -12.92 -25.48
C ALA A 141 19.43 -13.55 -24.17
N PRO A 142 18.99 -14.82 -24.20
CA PRO A 142 18.43 -15.48 -23.03
C PRO A 142 19.49 -15.89 -22.01
N ASN A 143 19.04 -16.04 -20.76
CA ASN A 143 19.84 -16.50 -19.61
C ASN A 143 21.09 -15.64 -19.34
N ALA A 144 21.06 -14.35 -19.67
CA ALA A 144 22.13 -13.43 -19.28
C ALA A 144 22.13 -13.21 -17.76
N THR A 145 23.25 -12.76 -17.23
CA THR A 145 23.36 -12.34 -15.83
C THR A 145 24.06 -11.00 -15.75
N VAL A 146 23.49 -10.06 -14.98
CA VAL A 146 24.15 -8.79 -14.63
C VAL A 146 24.18 -8.71 -13.11
N GLU A 147 25.37 -8.65 -12.53
CA GLU A 147 25.57 -8.87 -11.09
C GLU A 147 26.55 -7.86 -10.47
N GLY A 148 26.15 -7.23 -9.37
CA GLY A 148 27.08 -6.48 -8.54
C GLY A 148 27.55 -5.15 -9.13
N VAL A 149 27.00 -4.68 -10.25
CA VAL A 149 27.46 -3.46 -10.93
C VAL A 149 26.68 -2.23 -10.46
N TRP A 150 27.36 -1.08 -10.44
CA TRP A 150 26.73 0.22 -10.28
C TRP A 150 26.52 0.83 -11.68
N ILE A 151 25.29 1.19 -12.02
CA ILE A 151 24.94 1.92 -13.26
C ILE A 151 24.40 3.32 -12.88
N ASP A 152 24.90 4.36 -13.53
CA ASP A 152 24.59 5.77 -13.22
C ASP A 152 24.32 6.57 -14.51
N ASP A 153 23.55 7.66 -14.39
CA ASP A 153 23.36 8.70 -15.43
C ASP A 153 22.82 8.15 -16.77
N THR A 154 21.58 7.62 -16.76
CA THR A 154 20.92 7.17 -17.99
C THR A 154 20.39 8.37 -18.80
N GLY A 155 19.92 8.14 -20.03
CA GLY A 155 19.06 9.13 -20.68
C GLY A 155 17.74 9.35 -19.93
N GLU A 156 17.06 10.47 -20.18
CA GLU A 156 15.80 10.84 -19.52
C GLU A 156 14.55 10.67 -20.40
N ASN A 157 14.68 10.10 -21.61
CA ASN A 157 13.56 10.05 -22.56
C ASN A 157 12.61 8.87 -22.28
N LEU A 158 11.46 9.19 -21.71
CA LEU A 158 10.42 8.20 -21.38
C LEU A 158 9.77 7.56 -22.61
N GLU A 159 9.78 8.21 -23.78
CA GLU A 159 9.21 7.66 -25.01
C GLU A 159 10.10 6.56 -25.61
N SER A 160 11.44 6.77 -25.60
CA SER A 160 12.41 5.74 -25.98
C SER A 160 12.68 4.72 -24.90
N ARG A 161 12.17 4.97 -23.67
CA ARG A 161 12.30 4.08 -22.50
C ARG A 161 13.75 3.92 -22.08
N ASP A 162 14.46 5.04 -22.03
CA ASP A 162 15.85 5.08 -21.59
C ASP A 162 15.96 4.43 -20.20
N SER A 163 16.76 3.38 -20.08
CA SER A 163 16.80 2.52 -18.89
C SER A 163 18.24 2.21 -18.46
N ALA A 164 18.46 1.92 -17.18
CA ALA A 164 19.77 1.38 -16.77
C ALA A 164 19.96 -0.03 -17.34
N VAL A 165 18.91 -0.86 -17.27
CA VAL A 165 18.87 -2.18 -17.95
C VAL A 165 17.56 -2.36 -18.72
N TYR A 166 17.65 -2.61 -20.01
CA TYR A 166 16.52 -2.98 -20.87
C TYR A 166 16.63 -4.46 -21.26
N LEU A 167 15.54 -5.21 -21.09
CA LEU A 167 15.44 -6.61 -21.52
C LEU A 167 14.45 -6.72 -22.67
N THR A 168 14.92 -7.19 -23.83
CA THR A 168 14.04 -7.49 -24.97
C THR A 168 13.26 -8.81 -24.77
N GLU A 169 12.29 -9.09 -25.63
CA GLU A 169 11.45 -10.31 -25.59
C GLU A 169 12.26 -11.63 -25.63
N ASN A 170 13.48 -11.59 -26.16
CA ASN A 170 14.34 -12.78 -26.27
C ASN A 170 15.22 -13.00 -25.03
N ALA A 171 15.20 -12.08 -24.06
CA ALA A 171 16.04 -12.10 -22.87
C ALA A 171 15.49 -12.95 -21.71
N SER A 172 14.61 -13.91 -21.99
CA SER A 172 14.00 -14.76 -20.96
C SER A 172 15.05 -15.53 -20.15
N GLY A 173 14.80 -15.70 -18.85
CA GLY A 173 15.74 -16.33 -17.92
C GLY A 173 16.86 -15.41 -17.42
N THR A 174 16.81 -14.11 -17.72
CA THR A 174 17.84 -13.16 -17.26
C THR A 174 17.80 -13.01 -15.74
N THR A 175 18.97 -12.92 -15.12
CA THR A 175 19.13 -12.59 -13.69
C THR A 175 19.82 -11.23 -13.54
N LEU A 176 19.19 -10.33 -12.81
CA LEU A 176 19.71 -9.03 -12.42
C LEU A 176 19.82 -9.03 -10.89
N SER A 177 21.03 -8.99 -10.34
CA SER A 177 21.23 -9.10 -8.89
C SER A 177 22.30 -8.18 -8.36
N GLU A 178 22.16 -7.72 -7.11
CA GLU A 178 23.15 -6.84 -6.47
C GLU A 178 23.47 -5.60 -7.32
N LEU A 179 22.46 -5.03 -7.98
CA LEU A 179 22.63 -3.83 -8.78
C LEU A 179 22.44 -2.59 -7.91
N TYR A 180 23.26 -1.57 -8.16
CA TYR A 180 22.99 -0.23 -7.67
C TYR A 180 22.75 0.69 -8.86
N LEU A 181 21.51 1.14 -9.03
CA LEU A 181 21.09 1.96 -10.15
C LEU A 181 20.80 3.37 -9.63
N THR A 182 21.47 4.38 -10.17
CA THR A 182 21.28 5.78 -9.77
C THR A 182 21.05 6.68 -10.98
N ASP A 183 20.29 7.76 -10.78
CA ASP A 183 19.93 8.73 -11.83
C ASP A 183 19.39 8.04 -13.10
N ALA A 184 18.54 7.03 -12.88
CA ALA A 184 17.96 6.22 -13.93
C ALA A 184 16.53 6.68 -14.23
N ALA A 185 16.23 6.96 -15.51
CA ALA A 185 14.86 7.29 -15.92
C ALA A 185 13.94 6.09 -15.71
N PHE A 186 14.32 4.92 -16.22
CA PHE A 186 13.81 3.63 -15.78
C PHE A 186 14.97 2.82 -15.18
N GLY A 187 14.77 2.17 -14.04
CA GLY A 187 15.79 1.27 -13.48
C GLY A 187 15.93 0.03 -14.36
N VAL A 188 14.89 -0.80 -14.38
CA VAL A 188 14.82 -2.00 -15.22
C VAL A 188 13.55 -1.97 -16.06
N TRP A 189 13.70 -2.14 -17.37
CA TRP A 189 12.57 -2.34 -18.29
C TRP A 189 12.56 -3.78 -18.82
N VAL A 190 11.56 -4.57 -18.41
CA VAL A 190 11.33 -5.92 -18.92
C VAL A 190 10.30 -5.84 -20.04
N ASN A 191 10.70 -6.06 -21.29
CA ASN A 191 9.84 -5.98 -22.47
C ASN A 191 9.57 -7.37 -23.07
N GLY A 192 8.62 -8.12 -22.51
CA GLY A 192 8.19 -9.41 -23.04
C GLY A 192 9.11 -10.59 -22.70
N ALA A 193 10.14 -10.39 -21.86
CA ALA A 193 11.00 -11.47 -21.39
C ALA A 193 10.33 -12.21 -20.22
N ASP A 194 10.41 -13.54 -20.23
CA ASP A 194 9.81 -14.40 -19.21
C ASP A 194 10.85 -14.93 -18.22
N ARG A 195 10.41 -15.30 -17.02
CA ARG A 195 11.26 -15.93 -15.99
C ARG A 195 12.49 -15.09 -15.68
N VAL A 196 12.31 -13.77 -15.58
CA VAL A 196 13.35 -12.84 -15.18
C VAL A 196 13.44 -12.84 -13.66
N THR A 197 14.65 -12.77 -13.10
CA THR A 197 14.86 -12.55 -11.68
C THR A 197 15.51 -11.19 -11.48
N ILE A 198 14.91 -10.32 -10.69
CA ILE A 198 15.46 -9.04 -10.23
C ILE A 198 15.58 -9.13 -8.71
N ALA A 199 16.79 -9.05 -8.17
CA ALA A 199 17.00 -9.35 -6.76
C ALA A 199 18.08 -8.52 -6.08
N ASP A 200 17.96 -8.34 -4.76
CA ASP A 200 19.05 -7.85 -3.90
C ASP A 200 19.64 -6.51 -4.39
N SER A 201 18.80 -5.66 -5.00
CA SER A 201 19.24 -4.48 -5.75
C SER A 201 18.67 -3.19 -5.16
N ARG A 202 19.28 -2.06 -5.49
CA ARG A 202 18.80 -0.74 -5.10
C ARG A 202 18.66 0.16 -6.33
N ILE A 203 17.50 0.81 -6.45
CA ILE A 203 17.14 1.66 -7.57
C ILE A 203 16.77 3.05 -7.05
N GLU A 204 17.53 4.05 -7.48
CA GLU A 204 17.31 5.46 -7.19
C GLU A 204 17.10 6.19 -8.52
N GLY A 205 15.86 6.66 -8.73
CA GLY A 205 15.46 7.29 -9.98
C GLY A 205 15.97 8.72 -10.15
N THR A 206 15.51 9.37 -11.22
CA THR A 206 15.78 10.80 -11.45
C THR A 206 15.00 11.66 -10.46
N LYS A 207 15.67 12.63 -9.82
CA LYS A 207 15.06 13.54 -8.84
C LYS A 207 14.24 14.66 -9.48
N ALA A 208 13.61 14.38 -10.63
CA ALA A 208 12.75 15.34 -11.32
C ALA A 208 11.61 15.78 -10.39
N PRO A 209 11.24 17.08 -10.30
CA PRO A 209 10.29 17.55 -9.29
C PRO A 209 8.89 16.96 -9.40
N ARG A 210 8.46 16.54 -10.60
CA ARG A 210 7.14 15.97 -10.85
C ARG A 210 7.25 14.49 -11.15
N PHE A 211 6.47 13.67 -10.45
CA PHE A 211 6.39 12.23 -10.71
C PHE A 211 6.09 11.90 -12.17
N ALA A 212 5.23 12.66 -12.84
CA ALA A 212 4.89 12.44 -14.26
C ALA A 212 6.11 12.55 -15.21
N ASN A 213 7.19 13.21 -14.78
CA ASN A 213 8.43 13.35 -15.55
C ASN A 213 9.48 12.30 -15.18
N ARG A 214 9.20 11.42 -14.21
CA ARG A 214 10.06 10.30 -13.83
C ARG A 214 9.57 9.03 -14.53
N GLY A 215 10.46 8.09 -14.82
CA GLY A 215 10.07 6.73 -15.18
C GLY A 215 9.90 5.85 -13.95
N ASN A 216 9.64 4.58 -14.18
CA ASN A 216 9.36 3.60 -13.13
C ASN A 216 10.66 2.91 -12.69
N GLY A 217 10.72 2.43 -11.44
CA GLY A 217 11.88 1.67 -10.96
C GLY A 217 12.04 0.37 -11.73
N ILE A 218 11.02 -0.48 -11.68
CA ILE A 218 10.92 -1.71 -12.45
C ILE A 218 9.65 -1.66 -13.29
N ASN A 219 9.78 -1.83 -14.59
CA ASN A 219 8.67 -1.85 -15.54
C ASN A 219 8.50 -3.24 -16.14
N LEU A 220 7.45 -3.95 -15.74
CA LEU A 220 7.10 -5.30 -16.19
C LEU A 220 6.04 -5.22 -17.30
N TRP A 221 6.47 -5.41 -18.54
CA TRP A 221 5.60 -5.40 -19.71
C TRP A 221 5.52 -6.79 -20.33
N GLU A 222 4.31 -7.35 -20.43
CA GLU A 222 4.01 -8.62 -21.13
C GLU A 222 4.91 -9.80 -20.70
N THR A 223 5.16 -9.94 -19.39
CA THR A 223 6.04 -10.98 -18.83
C THR A 223 5.28 -12.04 -18.05
N THR A 224 5.78 -13.28 -18.03
CA THR A 224 5.32 -14.30 -17.09
C THR A 224 6.43 -14.97 -16.29
N GLY A 225 6.12 -15.31 -15.03
CA GLY A 225 7.03 -16.05 -14.15
C GLY A 225 8.21 -15.23 -13.64
N THR A 226 8.11 -13.89 -13.66
CA THR A 226 9.17 -13.00 -13.16
C THR A 226 9.17 -12.97 -11.63
N GLU A 227 10.35 -12.89 -11.05
CA GLU A 227 10.57 -12.77 -9.61
C GLU A 227 11.25 -11.44 -9.31
N VAL A 228 10.67 -10.64 -8.42
CA VAL A 228 11.26 -9.38 -7.93
C VAL A 228 11.40 -9.48 -6.42
N ARG A 229 12.62 -9.57 -5.90
CA ARG A 229 12.81 -9.78 -4.45
C ARG A 229 13.87 -8.92 -3.83
N ASP A 230 13.70 -8.63 -2.54
CA ASP A 230 14.72 -7.98 -1.71
C ASP A 230 15.30 -6.70 -2.37
N THR A 231 14.44 -5.94 -3.08
CA THR A 231 14.84 -4.76 -3.85
C THR A 231 14.34 -3.48 -3.18
N GLU A 232 15.21 -2.48 -3.10
CA GLU A 232 14.94 -1.14 -2.56
C GLU A 232 14.71 -0.16 -3.72
N ILE A 233 13.61 0.58 -3.71
CA ILE A 233 13.23 1.48 -4.81
C ILE A 233 12.75 2.84 -4.28
N THR A 234 13.41 3.92 -4.72
CA THR A 234 13.10 5.30 -4.33
C THR A 234 13.33 6.27 -5.48
N ASP A 235 12.83 7.50 -5.34
CA ASP A 235 13.06 8.61 -6.26
C ASP A 235 12.61 8.35 -7.72
N VAL A 236 11.73 7.37 -7.94
CA VAL A 236 11.11 7.06 -9.24
C VAL A 236 9.66 7.56 -9.28
N ARG A 237 8.94 7.30 -10.37
CA ARG A 237 7.49 7.55 -10.45
C ARG A 237 6.72 6.47 -9.71
N ASP A 238 6.77 5.24 -10.22
CA ASP A 238 6.15 4.06 -9.62
C ASP A 238 7.24 3.02 -9.36
N GLY A 239 7.18 2.32 -8.23
CA GLY A 239 8.24 1.39 -7.81
C GLY A 239 8.30 0.17 -8.71
N ILE A 240 7.28 -0.68 -8.63
CA ILE A 240 7.10 -1.83 -9.52
C ILE A 240 5.80 -1.64 -10.32
N TYR A 241 5.93 -1.45 -11.63
CA TYR A 241 4.83 -1.26 -12.56
C TYR A 241 4.54 -2.52 -13.37
N TYR A 242 3.28 -2.96 -13.38
CA TYR A 242 2.80 -4.15 -14.07
C TYR A 242 1.89 -3.76 -15.22
N SER A 243 2.11 -4.37 -16.38
CA SER A 243 1.27 -4.20 -17.57
C SER A 243 1.23 -5.51 -18.36
N TRP A 244 0.09 -6.21 -18.34
CA TRP A 244 -0.08 -7.54 -18.94
C TRP A 244 0.91 -8.59 -18.39
N ALA A 245 1.16 -8.59 -17.08
CA ALA A 245 2.06 -9.52 -16.42
C ALA A 245 1.29 -10.60 -15.63
N SER A 246 1.80 -11.83 -15.59
CA SER A 246 1.15 -12.94 -14.87
C SER A 246 2.13 -13.91 -14.22
N ASN A 247 1.72 -14.56 -13.13
CA ASN A 247 2.60 -15.44 -12.34
C ASN A 247 3.88 -14.75 -11.86
N VAL A 248 3.80 -13.45 -11.58
CA VAL A 248 4.89 -12.69 -10.98
C VAL A 248 4.83 -12.80 -9.46
N GLU A 249 5.98 -13.05 -8.84
CA GLU A 249 6.16 -13.01 -7.40
C GLU A 249 7.05 -11.83 -7.01
N ALA A 250 6.48 -10.85 -6.31
CA ALA A 250 7.24 -9.76 -5.72
C ALA A 250 7.27 -9.88 -4.19
N THR A 251 8.45 -10.12 -3.63
CA THR A 251 8.62 -10.47 -2.21
C THR A 251 9.73 -9.69 -1.51
N GLY A 252 9.48 -9.15 -0.32
CA GLY A 252 10.53 -8.51 0.49
C GLY A 252 11.06 -7.18 -0.06
N ASN A 253 10.34 -6.55 -0.99
CA ASN A 253 10.77 -5.28 -1.59
C ASN A 253 10.38 -4.09 -0.70
N THR A 254 11.18 -3.02 -0.74
CA THR A 254 10.95 -1.78 0.01
C THR A 254 10.84 -0.60 -0.95
N MET A 255 9.73 0.14 -0.90
CA MET A 255 9.40 1.23 -1.84
C MET A 255 8.92 2.48 -1.11
N TRP A 256 9.57 3.62 -1.36
CA TRP A 256 9.25 4.88 -0.66
C TRP A 256 9.53 6.13 -1.48
N ASP A 257 8.91 7.25 -1.08
CA ASP A 257 8.97 8.55 -1.77
C ASP A 257 8.50 8.50 -3.23
N LEU A 258 7.50 7.64 -3.53
CA LEU A 258 6.96 7.41 -4.87
C LEU A 258 5.53 7.92 -5.02
N ARG A 259 5.05 7.98 -6.27
CA ARG A 259 3.62 8.05 -6.50
C ARG A 259 2.98 6.74 -6.02
N TYR A 260 3.31 5.63 -6.67
CA TYR A 260 2.81 4.31 -6.28
C TYR A 260 3.97 3.37 -5.95
N GLY A 261 3.94 2.73 -4.78
CA GLY A 261 4.89 1.65 -4.45
C GLY A 261 4.80 0.52 -5.47
N VAL A 262 3.59 -0.01 -5.65
CA VAL A 262 3.25 -0.99 -6.68
C VAL A 262 2.07 -0.50 -7.50
N HIS A 263 2.13 -0.66 -8.83
CA HIS A 263 1.09 -0.19 -9.75
C HIS A 263 0.74 -1.28 -10.77
N TYR A 264 -0.53 -1.71 -10.80
CA TYR A 264 -1.03 -2.69 -11.77
C TYR A 264 -1.93 -2.10 -12.83
N MET A 265 -1.76 -2.64 -14.05
CA MET A 265 -2.73 -2.57 -15.14
C MET A 265 -2.83 -3.94 -15.83
N TYR A 266 -4.04 -4.52 -15.92
CA TYR A 266 -4.33 -5.72 -16.73
C TYR A 266 -3.43 -6.92 -16.42
N SER A 267 -3.12 -7.18 -15.15
CA SER A 267 -2.07 -8.14 -14.76
C SER A 267 -2.57 -9.12 -13.70
N ASP A 268 -2.85 -10.35 -14.12
CA ASP A 268 -3.59 -11.36 -13.33
C ASP A 268 -2.68 -12.43 -12.72
N ASP A 269 -3.17 -13.18 -11.74
CA ASP A 269 -2.48 -14.34 -11.15
C ASP A 269 -1.09 -14.01 -10.56
N ASN A 270 -0.98 -12.89 -9.84
CA ASN A 270 0.28 -12.41 -9.27
C ASN A 270 0.27 -12.44 -7.74
N ARG A 271 1.46 -12.44 -7.12
CA ARG A 271 1.63 -12.49 -5.67
C ARG A 271 2.56 -11.38 -5.19
N LEU A 272 2.07 -10.58 -4.25
CA LEU A 272 2.80 -9.56 -3.51
C LEU A 272 2.92 -10.02 -2.05
N ALA A 273 4.11 -10.37 -1.59
CA ALA A 273 4.32 -10.92 -0.26
C ALA A 273 5.40 -10.17 0.55
N ASP A 274 5.16 -9.92 1.83
CA ASP A 274 6.18 -9.44 2.76
C ASP A 274 6.90 -8.14 2.28
N ASN A 275 6.24 -7.33 1.44
CA ASN A 275 6.79 -6.07 0.95
C ASN A 275 6.47 -4.91 1.91
N VAL A 276 7.23 -3.83 1.83
CA VAL A 276 7.03 -2.60 2.59
C VAL A 276 6.89 -1.42 1.63
N ALA A 277 5.77 -0.71 1.70
CA ALA A 277 5.52 0.51 0.95
C ALA A 277 5.14 1.65 1.91
N PHE A 278 5.97 2.68 2.00
CA PHE A 278 5.76 3.76 2.96
C PHE A 278 6.06 5.14 2.39
N GLU A 279 5.41 6.17 2.93
CA GLU A 279 5.60 7.57 2.50
C GLU A 279 5.44 7.78 0.97
N ASN A 280 4.55 7.00 0.34
CA ASN A 280 4.13 7.19 -1.04
C ASN A 280 2.77 7.89 -1.10
N ASP A 281 2.28 8.27 -2.30
CA ASP A 281 0.86 8.62 -2.46
C ASP A 281 -0.04 7.38 -2.30
N VAL A 282 0.32 6.26 -2.95
CA VAL A 282 -0.31 4.96 -2.72
C VAL A 282 0.73 3.87 -2.47
N GLY A 283 0.53 3.05 -1.45
CA GLY A 283 1.38 1.87 -1.21
C GLY A 283 1.23 0.84 -2.33
N TYR A 284 0.03 0.28 -2.47
CA TYR A 284 -0.29 -0.75 -3.46
C TYR A 284 -1.52 -0.36 -4.29
N ALA A 285 -1.30 0.09 -5.52
CA ALA A 285 -2.33 0.51 -6.47
C ALA A 285 -2.64 -0.60 -7.48
N LEU A 286 -3.68 -1.41 -7.20
CA LEU A 286 -4.08 -2.51 -8.07
C LEU A 286 -5.29 -2.12 -8.91
N MET A 287 -5.14 -2.17 -10.24
CA MET A 287 -6.20 -1.78 -11.17
C MET A 287 -6.45 -2.80 -12.27
N VAL A 288 -7.74 -3.03 -12.56
CA VAL A 288 -8.23 -3.78 -13.73
C VAL A 288 -7.53 -5.14 -13.88
N SER A 289 -7.59 -5.97 -12.85
CA SER A 289 -6.87 -7.26 -12.75
C SER A 289 -7.63 -8.25 -11.86
N GLU A 290 -7.30 -9.54 -11.93
CA GLU A 290 -7.93 -10.58 -11.11
C GLU A 290 -6.94 -11.57 -10.47
N SER A 291 -7.41 -12.26 -9.42
CA SER A 291 -6.69 -13.37 -8.76
C SER A 291 -5.32 -12.97 -8.19
N ILE A 292 -5.24 -11.81 -7.53
CA ILE A 292 -4.01 -11.34 -6.90
C ILE A 292 -3.95 -11.79 -5.43
N GLU A 293 -2.76 -12.13 -4.94
CA GLU A 293 -2.53 -12.40 -3.52
C GLU A 293 -1.65 -11.32 -2.89
N LEU A 294 -2.23 -10.51 -1.99
CA LEU A 294 -1.51 -9.51 -1.19
C LEU A 294 -1.41 -10.03 0.24
N VAL A 295 -0.22 -10.50 0.61
CA VAL A 295 0.01 -11.24 1.86
C VAL A 295 1.12 -10.63 2.68
N ASN A 296 0.88 -10.37 3.97
CA ASN A 296 1.92 -9.89 4.90
C ASN A 296 2.64 -8.60 4.46
N ASN A 297 2.02 -7.78 3.63
CA ASN A 297 2.62 -6.51 3.22
C ASN A 297 2.38 -5.44 4.28
N THR A 298 3.25 -4.45 4.32
CA THR A 298 3.19 -3.30 5.22
C THR A 298 3.01 -2.03 4.40
N ALA A 299 1.91 -1.30 4.62
CA ALA A 299 1.65 0.00 4.01
C ALA A 299 1.55 1.08 5.09
N VAL A 300 2.54 1.97 5.17
CA VAL A 300 2.66 2.92 6.28
C VAL A 300 2.74 4.36 5.79
N ALA A 301 1.93 5.25 6.35
CA ALA A 301 2.00 6.68 6.08
C ALA A 301 1.95 7.04 4.58
N ASN A 302 1.23 6.25 3.76
CA ASN A 302 1.00 6.62 2.37
C ASN A 302 -0.11 7.66 2.31
N ARG A 303 0.28 8.87 1.90
CA ARG A 303 -0.50 10.11 1.94
C ARG A 303 -0.18 10.96 0.74
N GLY A 304 -1.16 11.69 0.25
CA GLY A 304 -0.99 12.50 -0.95
C GLY A 304 -2.33 12.86 -1.57
N GLU A 305 -2.37 12.90 -2.90
CA GLU A 305 -3.60 13.20 -3.64
C GLU A 305 -4.68 12.11 -3.45
N SER A 306 -4.26 10.85 -3.31
CA SER A 306 -5.15 9.70 -3.11
C SER A 306 -4.93 8.99 -1.77
N GLY A 307 -3.69 8.90 -1.28
CA GLY A 307 -3.38 8.53 0.11
C GLY A 307 -3.84 7.13 0.51
N HIS A 308 -3.60 6.12 -0.32
CA HIS A 308 -4.11 4.75 -0.06
C HIS A 308 -3.00 3.81 0.43
N GLY A 309 -3.29 3.01 1.46
CA GLY A 309 -2.44 1.86 1.80
C GLY A 309 -2.54 0.81 0.69
N ILE A 310 -3.76 0.31 0.46
CA ILE A 310 -4.10 -0.56 -0.66
C ILE A 310 -5.30 0.03 -1.42
N LEU A 311 -5.14 0.25 -2.72
CA LEU A 311 -6.20 0.58 -3.66
C LEU A 311 -6.53 -0.64 -4.52
N LEU A 312 -7.78 -1.08 -4.47
CA LEU A 312 -8.33 -2.13 -5.33
C LEU A 312 -9.42 -1.53 -6.22
N LYS A 313 -9.07 -1.24 -7.48
CA LYS A 313 -9.97 -0.63 -8.46
C LYS A 313 -10.26 -1.59 -9.60
N GLU A 314 -11.51 -2.00 -9.76
CA GLU A 314 -11.90 -2.98 -10.79
C GLU A 314 -11.06 -4.27 -10.64
N ILE A 315 -11.00 -4.77 -9.41
CA ILE A 315 -10.23 -5.96 -9.02
C ILE A 315 -11.17 -7.08 -8.57
N ASP A 316 -10.95 -8.28 -9.08
CA ASP A 316 -11.81 -9.43 -8.80
C ASP A 316 -11.04 -10.63 -8.21
N HIS A 317 -11.73 -11.46 -7.43
CA HIS A 317 -11.24 -12.74 -6.89
C HIS A 317 -9.87 -12.68 -6.18
N THR A 318 -9.55 -11.53 -5.60
CA THR A 318 -8.25 -11.22 -4.97
C THR A 318 -8.30 -11.45 -3.47
N VAL A 319 -7.17 -11.89 -2.91
CA VAL A 319 -7.00 -12.14 -1.48
C VAL A 319 -6.06 -11.09 -0.88
N VAL A 320 -6.60 -10.24 0.00
CA VAL A 320 -5.86 -9.30 0.84
C VAL A 320 -5.85 -9.83 2.26
N ARG A 321 -4.71 -10.37 2.70
CA ARG A 321 -4.61 -10.96 4.03
C ARG A 321 -3.34 -10.66 4.80
N ASP A 322 -3.49 -10.61 6.11
CA ASP A 322 -2.36 -10.55 7.04
C ASP A 322 -1.47 -9.31 6.81
N ASN A 323 -2.00 -8.25 6.16
CA ASN A 323 -1.28 -7.01 5.88
C ASN A 323 -1.44 -6.00 7.03
N ASP A 324 -0.42 -5.17 7.24
CA ASP A 324 -0.41 -4.08 8.21
C ASP A 324 -0.55 -2.72 7.49
N LEU A 325 -1.71 -2.09 7.62
CA LEU A 325 -2.10 -0.85 6.94
C LEU A 325 -2.26 0.26 7.96
N VAL A 326 -1.24 1.12 8.04
CA VAL A 326 -1.06 2.04 9.17
C VAL A 326 -0.93 3.48 8.71
N ALA A 327 -1.65 4.40 9.36
CA ALA A 327 -1.45 5.85 9.20
C ALA A 327 -1.60 6.39 7.77
N ASN A 328 -2.32 5.69 6.88
CA ASN A 328 -2.67 6.13 5.53
C ASN A 328 -3.96 6.98 5.55
N ASP A 329 -4.24 7.75 4.50
CA ASP A 329 -5.53 8.46 4.43
C ASP A 329 -6.70 7.48 4.28
N ASN A 330 -6.50 6.41 3.50
CA ASN A 330 -7.38 5.25 3.46
C ASN A 330 -6.55 3.97 3.61
N GLY A 331 -6.92 3.08 4.54
CA GLY A 331 -6.25 1.78 4.70
C GLY A 331 -6.47 0.90 3.48
N VAL A 332 -7.72 0.54 3.19
CA VAL A 332 -8.11 -0.16 1.96
C VAL A 332 -9.20 0.63 1.23
N TYR A 333 -9.02 0.88 -0.06
CA TYR A 333 -10.06 1.42 -0.93
C TYR A 333 -10.55 0.38 -1.93
N LEU A 334 -11.83 0.01 -1.85
CA LEU A 334 -12.52 -0.92 -2.74
C LEU A 334 -13.41 -0.12 -3.69
N TYR A 335 -13.09 -0.13 -4.98
CA TYR A 335 -13.85 0.55 -6.02
C TYR A 335 -14.21 -0.40 -7.15
N ASN A 336 -15.50 -0.68 -7.33
CA ASN A 336 -16.00 -1.63 -8.33
C ASN A 336 -15.28 -2.99 -8.28
N ALA A 337 -15.02 -3.49 -7.07
CA ALA A 337 -14.24 -4.71 -6.84
C ALA A 337 -15.17 -5.88 -6.48
N GLN A 338 -14.99 -7.07 -7.07
CA GLN A 338 -15.93 -8.17 -6.92
C GLN A 338 -15.32 -9.43 -6.30
N ASP A 339 -16.08 -10.10 -5.43
CA ASP A 339 -15.76 -11.45 -4.94
C ASP A 339 -14.36 -11.59 -4.31
N ASN A 340 -13.89 -10.53 -3.64
CA ASN A 340 -12.58 -10.48 -2.98
C ASN A 340 -12.62 -11.01 -1.54
N GLU A 341 -11.46 -11.33 -0.97
CA GLU A 341 -11.30 -11.63 0.46
C GLU A 341 -10.41 -10.58 1.13
N VAL A 342 -10.91 -9.94 2.18
CA VAL A 342 -10.14 -9.03 3.04
C VAL A 342 -10.14 -9.59 4.46
N ARG A 343 -9.05 -10.23 4.88
CA ARG A 343 -9.04 -10.98 6.15
C ARG A 343 -7.73 -10.92 6.92
N GLY A 344 -7.83 -10.84 8.25
CA GLY A 344 -6.65 -10.87 9.11
C GLY A 344 -5.72 -9.68 8.93
N ASN A 345 -6.18 -8.56 8.36
CA ASN A 345 -5.35 -7.37 8.20
C ASN A 345 -5.47 -6.48 9.45
N LEU A 346 -4.40 -5.76 9.78
CA LEU A 346 -4.44 -4.63 10.69
C LEU A 346 -4.72 -3.35 9.91
N LEU A 347 -5.78 -2.62 10.30
CA LEU A 347 -6.09 -1.29 9.81
C LEU A 347 -6.03 -0.33 10.99
N TYR A 348 -4.88 0.34 11.15
CA TYR A 348 -4.56 1.11 12.34
C TYR A 348 -4.29 2.59 12.03
N ALA A 349 -4.98 3.50 12.73
CA ALA A 349 -4.73 4.94 12.67
C ALA A 349 -4.82 5.55 11.25
N ASN A 350 -5.63 4.96 10.37
CA ASN A 350 -5.90 5.54 9.05
C ASN A 350 -7.01 6.59 9.16
N GLY A 351 -7.08 7.52 8.20
CA GLY A 351 -8.23 8.42 8.08
C GLY A 351 -9.52 7.61 7.90
N VAL A 352 -9.53 6.72 6.91
CA VAL A 352 -10.58 5.71 6.75
C VAL A 352 -9.97 4.31 6.83
N GLY A 353 -10.54 3.41 7.63
CA GLY A 353 -10.12 2.01 7.67
C GLY A 353 -10.36 1.33 6.32
N VAL A 354 -11.63 1.12 5.95
CA VAL A 354 -12.02 0.66 4.61
C VAL A 354 -12.99 1.65 3.96
N HIS A 355 -12.63 2.14 2.78
CA HIS A 355 -13.54 2.89 1.92
C HIS A 355 -14.13 1.94 0.87
N HIS A 356 -15.46 1.78 0.87
CA HIS A 356 -16.20 0.85 0.03
C HIS A 356 -17.17 1.59 -0.91
N SER A 357 -16.87 1.60 -2.22
CA SER A 357 -17.58 2.42 -3.20
C SER A 357 -17.97 1.66 -4.49
N ALA A 358 -18.75 2.34 -5.32
CA ALA A 358 -18.99 2.05 -6.74
C ALA A 358 -19.33 0.60 -7.11
N GLY A 359 -20.37 0.02 -6.51
CA GLY A 359 -20.89 -1.30 -6.94
C GLY A 359 -20.00 -2.48 -6.58
N THR A 360 -19.08 -2.31 -5.63
CA THR A 360 -18.35 -3.41 -4.98
C THR A 360 -19.35 -4.38 -4.32
N GLU A 361 -19.27 -5.66 -4.67
CA GLU A 361 -20.11 -6.74 -4.14
C GLU A 361 -19.26 -8.00 -3.84
N GLY A 362 -19.85 -8.99 -3.15
CA GLY A 362 -19.21 -10.30 -2.92
C GLY A 362 -18.01 -10.33 -1.96
N THR A 363 -17.48 -9.18 -1.55
CA THR A 363 -16.25 -9.11 -0.73
C THR A 363 -16.46 -9.68 0.68
N ALA A 364 -15.70 -10.70 1.04
CA ALA A 364 -15.68 -11.30 2.37
C ALA A 364 -14.71 -10.55 3.29
N VAL A 365 -15.24 -9.85 4.30
CA VAL A 365 -14.44 -9.08 5.26
C VAL A 365 -14.56 -9.67 6.67
N ALA A 366 -13.51 -10.36 7.14
CA ALA A 366 -13.53 -11.03 8.45
C ALA A 366 -12.14 -11.18 9.09
N GLY A 367 -12.09 -11.15 10.42
CA GLY A 367 -10.85 -11.36 11.19
C GLY A 367 -9.86 -10.19 11.14
N ASN A 368 -10.23 -9.04 10.55
CA ASN A 368 -9.39 -7.85 10.52
C ASN A 368 -9.45 -7.10 11.86
N GLY A 369 -8.41 -6.33 12.17
CA GLY A 369 -8.36 -5.40 13.29
C GLY A 369 -8.53 -3.96 12.84
N PHE A 370 -9.70 -3.36 13.11
CA PHE A 370 -9.98 -1.95 12.86
C PHE A 370 -9.70 -1.13 14.13
N VAL A 371 -8.54 -0.47 14.18
CA VAL A 371 -8.02 0.15 15.38
C VAL A 371 -7.80 1.64 15.17
N ASN A 372 -8.49 2.48 15.95
CA ASN A 372 -8.30 3.93 16.00
C ASN A 372 -8.23 4.63 14.63
N ASN A 373 -8.99 4.18 13.64
CA ASN A 373 -9.17 4.94 12.40
C ASN A 373 -10.15 6.10 12.66
N ASP A 374 -10.04 7.23 11.97
CA ASP A 374 -10.96 8.36 12.17
C ASP A 374 -12.40 7.97 11.79
N GLU A 375 -12.54 7.23 10.67
CA GLU A 375 -13.76 6.52 10.29
C GLU A 375 -13.41 5.05 9.99
N GLN A 376 -14.02 4.10 10.72
CA GLN A 376 -13.72 2.68 10.50
C GLN A 376 -14.09 2.23 9.08
N VAL A 377 -15.27 2.65 8.61
CA VAL A 377 -15.81 2.28 7.30
C VAL A 377 -16.58 3.43 6.67
N LEU A 378 -16.09 3.94 5.54
CA LEU A 378 -16.83 4.84 4.67
C LEU A 378 -17.46 4.02 3.54
N THR A 379 -18.78 4.13 3.33
CA THR A 379 -19.45 3.34 2.29
C THR A 379 -20.60 4.07 1.62
N THR A 380 -20.73 3.88 0.31
CA THR A 380 -21.87 4.36 -0.48
C THR A 380 -22.92 3.29 -0.74
N THR A 381 -22.81 2.11 -0.12
CA THR A 381 -23.76 1.01 -0.35
C THR A 381 -25.17 1.39 0.12
N ARG A 382 -26.17 0.92 -0.65
CA ARG A 382 -27.60 1.09 -0.32
C ARG A 382 -28.22 -0.19 0.21
N GLU A 383 -27.42 -1.24 0.34
CA GLU A 383 -27.81 -2.52 0.89
C GLU A 383 -27.22 -2.69 2.28
N LEU A 384 -27.75 -3.64 3.06
CA LEU A 384 -27.12 -4.06 4.30
C LEU A 384 -26.15 -5.19 3.99
N VAL A 385 -24.85 -4.95 4.22
CA VAL A 385 -23.78 -5.91 3.96
C VAL A 385 -23.22 -6.43 5.28
N ALA A 386 -23.09 -7.74 5.39
CA ALA A 386 -22.52 -8.38 6.57
C ALA A 386 -21.00 -8.55 6.41
N TRP A 387 -20.21 -7.89 7.27
CA TRP A 387 -18.76 -8.07 7.34
C TRP A 387 -18.42 -8.95 8.54
N ASN A 388 -18.68 -10.24 8.36
CA ASN A 388 -18.31 -11.30 9.29
C ASN A 388 -18.31 -12.64 8.55
N GLY A 389 -17.50 -13.58 9.04
CA GLY A 389 -17.51 -14.97 8.59
C GLY A 389 -18.56 -15.80 9.33
N THR A 390 -18.57 -17.10 9.05
CA THR A 390 -19.55 -18.03 9.62
C THR A 390 -19.50 -18.11 11.13
N ASP A 391 -18.32 -17.97 11.76
CA ASP A 391 -18.13 -18.19 13.19
C ASP A 391 -17.54 -16.98 13.94
N ARG A 392 -17.04 -15.98 13.22
CA ARG A 392 -16.38 -14.79 13.79
C ARG A 392 -16.40 -13.61 12.82
N GLY A 393 -16.38 -12.39 13.35
CA GLY A 393 -16.31 -11.15 12.61
C GLY A 393 -14.93 -10.50 12.66
N ASN A 394 -14.92 -9.18 12.73
CA ASN A 394 -13.73 -8.33 12.83
C ASN A 394 -13.61 -7.76 14.24
N TYR A 395 -12.42 -7.30 14.61
CA TYR A 395 -12.23 -6.48 15.81
C TYR A 395 -12.43 -5.01 15.46
N TRP A 396 -13.14 -4.28 16.31
CA TRP A 396 -13.41 -2.85 16.15
C TRP A 396 -13.12 -2.15 17.48
N SER A 397 -12.19 -1.19 17.45
CA SER A 397 -11.76 -0.44 18.63
C SER A 397 -12.87 0.41 19.27
N ASP A 398 -13.89 0.79 18.50
CA ASP A 398 -15.06 1.56 18.92
C ASP A 398 -16.31 0.69 19.18
N ALA A 399 -16.21 -0.64 19.01
CA ALA A 399 -17.30 -1.54 19.35
C ALA A 399 -17.50 -1.66 20.87
N ARG A 400 -18.77 -1.64 21.28
CA ARG A 400 -19.19 -2.02 22.62
C ARG A 400 -19.27 -3.54 22.71
N VAL A 401 -18.16 -4.15 23.11
CA VAL A 401 -18.05 -5.60 23.28
C VAL A 401 -18.81 -6.06 24.52
N ALA A 402 -19.60 -7.12 24.36
CA ALA A 402 -20.19 -7.88 25.47
C ALA A 402 -19.99 -9.36 25.19
N ASP A 403 -18.99 -9.98 25.81
CA ASP A 403 -18.68 -11.41 25.68
C ASP A 403 -19.03 -12.10 27.01
N THR A 404 -20.27 -12.58 27.13
CA THR A 404 -20.80 -13.10 28.39
C THR A 404 -20.39 -14.55 28.65
N ASP A 405 -20.18 -15.34 27.60
CA ASP A 405 -19.80 -16.75 27.67
C ASP A 405 -18.30 -17.00 27.53
N GLY A 406 -17.53 -15.96 27.19
CA GLY A 406 -16.06 -15.96 27.19
C GLY A 406 -15.46 -16.67 25.97
N ASP A 407 -16.17 -16.73 24.85
CA ASP A 407 -15.73 -17.42 23.63
C ASP A 407 -14.86 -16.52 22.71
N GLY A 408 -14.69 -15.25 23.08
CA GLY A 408 -13.91 -14.26 22.32
C GLY A 408 -14.71 -13.53 21.25
N VAL A 409 -16.02 -13.77 21.14
CA VAL A 409 -16.96 -13.12 20.24
C VAL A 409 -17.99 -12.32 21.04
N SER A 410 -18.29 -11.11 20.60
CA SER A 410 -19.30 -10.27 21.22
C SER A 410 -20.72 -10.79 20.94
N ASP A 411 -21.51 -10.96 22.00
CA ASP A 411 -22.96 -11.19 21.97
C ASP A 411 -23.74 -10.01 21.33
N ALA A 412 -23.12 -8.83 21.29
CA ALA A 412 -23.68 -7.62 20.69
C ALA A 412 -23.13 -7.40 19.27
N ARG A 413 -24.04 -7.02 18.36
CA ARG A 413 -23.71 -6.65 16.98
C ARG A 413 -23.08 -5.26 16.95
N HIS A 414 -22.20 -5.03 15.99
CA HIS A 414 -21.59 -3.72 15.74
C HIS A 414 -21.95 -3.23 14.33
N ARG A 415 -22.11 -1.91 14.17
CA ARG A 415 -22.37 -1.27 12.89
C ARG A 415 -21.31 -0.19 12.67
N PRO A 416 -20.25 -0.47 11.90
CA PRO A 416 -19.21 0.52 11.62
C PRO A 416 -19.65 1.58 10.60
N ALA A 417 -20.74 1.32 9.85
CA ALA A 417 -21.37 2.27 8.95
C ALA A 417 -22.90 2.22 9.11
N GLY A 418 -23.40 2.75 10.22
CA GLY A 418 -24.82 2.78 10.58
C GLY A 418 -25.55 4.07 10.20
N ALA A 419 -26.72 4.30 10.79
CA ALA A 419 -27.49 5.52 10.60
C ALA A 419 -26.82 6.75 11.25
N ALA A 420 -26.08 6.54 12.34
CA ALA A 420 -25.32 7.60 12.99
C ALA A 420 -24.19 8.11 12.07
N GLU A 421 -23.42 7.20 11.49
CA GLU A 421 -22.32 7.52 10.57
C GLU A 421 -22.87 8.15 9.29
N ARG A 422 -23.97 7.62 8.75
CA ARG A 422 -24.65 8.24 7.59
C ARG A 422 -25.13 9.66 7.87
N LEU A 423 -25.62 9.94 9.08
CA LEU A 423 -26.04 11.29 9.45
C LEU A 423 -24.87 12.26 9.40
N VAL A 424 -23.67 11.84 9.82
CA VAL A 424 -22.45 12.64 9.73
C VAL A 424 -22.05 12.83 8.27
N GLN A 425 -22.10 11.78 7.45
CA GLN A 425 -21.80 11.87 6.02
C GLN A 425 -22.75 12.83 5.27
N GLU A 426 -24.06 12.75 5.51
CA GLU A 426 -25.06 13.63 4.89
C GLU A 426 -25.01 15.07 5.45
N HIS A 427 -24.60 15.21 6.71
CA HIS A 427 -24.51 16.48 7.41
C HIS A 427 -23.18 16.59 8.19
N PRO A 428 -22.07 16.97 7.54
CA PRO A 428 -20.74 17.01 8.17
C PRO A 428 -20.69 17.84 9.47
N ALA A 429 -21.50 18.89 9.58
CA ALA A 429 -21.62 19.69 10.80
C ALA A 429 -22.12 18.90 12.03
N ALA A 430 -22.73 17.73 11.82
CA ALA A 430 -23.18 16.83 12.89
C ALA A 430 -22.02 16.06 13.54
N ALA A 431 -20.83 16.01 12.92
CA ALA A 431 -19.64 15.36 13.48
C ALA A 431 -19.29 15.85 14.90
N VAL A 432 -19.56 17.13 15.20
CA VAL A 432 -19.36 17.71 16.54
C VAL A 432 -20.19 17.03 17.64
N PHE A 433 -21.20 16.22 17.26
CA PHE A 433 -22.06 15.47 18.16
C PHE A 433 -21.79 13.95 18.14
N ALA A 434 -20.78 13.47 17.39
CA ALA A 434 -20.50 12.05 17.22
C ALA A 434 -20.29 11.30 18.54
N ASP A 435 -19.69 11.98 19.54
CA ASP A 435 -19.45 11.44 20.89
C ASP A 435 -20.53 11.85 21.91
N SER A 436 -21.66 12.40 21.45
CA SER A 436 -22.74 12.83 22.33
C SER A 436 -23.61 11.66 22.79
N PRO A 437 -24.30 11.78 23.95
CA PRO A 437 -25.26 10.77 24.41
C PRO A 437 -26.40 10.48 23.42
N ALA A 438 -26.71 11.40 22.50
CA ALA A 438 -27.73 11.20 21.48
C ALA A 438 -27.28 10.21 20.40
N PHE A 439 -26.04 10.35 19.92
CA PHE A 439 -25.43 9.41 18.98
C PHE A 439 -25.24 8.02 19.60
N ASP A 440 -24.79 7.99 20.86
CA ASP A 440 -24.72 6.76 21.65
C ASP A 440 -26.06 6.02 21.74
N ALA A 441 -27.16 6.76 21.91
CA ALA A 441 -28.49 6.16 21.95
C ALA A 441 -28.91 5.56 20.60
N ILE A 442 -28.55 6.20 19.48
CA ILE A 442 -28.79 5.68 18.13
C ILE A 442 -28.03 4.36 17.94
N ARG A 443 -26.71 4.35 18.21
CA ARG A 443 -25.87 3.14 18.11
C ARG A 443 -26.34 2.01 19.02
N LEU A 444 -26.81 2.33 20.23
CA LEU A 444 -27.40 1.35 21.15
C LEU A 444 -28.68 0.73 20.59
N VAL A 445 -29.56 1.52 19.98
CA VAL A 445 -30.78 0.99 19.36
C VAL A 445 -30.41 0.10 18.18
N GLU A 446 -29.48 0.52 17.34
CA GLU A 446 -29.00 -0.25 16.20
C GLU A 446 -28.42 -1.60 16.63
N SER A 447 -27.51 -1.63 17.60
CA SER A 447 -26.90 -2.87 18.10
C SER A 447 -27.90 -3.88 18.71
N ARG A 448 -29.05 -3.42 19.22
CA ARG A 448 -29.99 -4.26 20.00
C ARG A 448 -31.29 -4.63 19.26
N PHE A 449 -31.71 -3.86 18.26
CA PHE A 449 -33.01 -4.05 17.61
C PHE A 449 -32.86 -4.41 16.12
N PRO A 450 -32.99 -5.70 15.75
CA PRO A 450 -32.90 -6.16 14.36
C PRO A 450 -33.96 -5.56 13.41
N ALA A 451 -35.05 -5.00 13.94
CA ALA A 451 -36.08 -4.36 13.10
C ALA A 451 -35.63 -3.06 12.45
N VAL A 452 -34.44 -2.55 12.80
CA VAL A 452 -33.80 -1.36 12.22
C VAL A 452 -32.60 -1.83 11.40
N GLU A 453 -32.86 -2.47 10.26
CA GLU A 453 -31.85 -2.80 9.25
C GLU A 453 -31.89 -1.71 8.17
N SER A 454 -31.21 -0.60 8.45
CA SER A 454 -30.84 0.38 7.43
C SER A 454 -29.71 -0.19 6.56
N ALA A 455 -29.55 0.35 5.35
CA ALA A 455 -28.37 0.11 4.52
C ALA A 455 -27.06 0.33 5.30
N GLY A 456 -25.93 -0.14 4.79
CA GLY A 456 -24.61 0.04 5.41
C GLY A 456 -23.96 -1.28 5.77
N VAL A 457 -23.03 -1.25 6.73
CA VAL A 457 -22.25 -2.43 7.14
C VAL A 457 -22.65 -2.87 8.54
N ILE A 458 -22.74 -4.18 8.73
CA ILE A 458 -22.97 -4.80 10.03
C ILE A 458 -22.01 -5.96 10.27
N ASP A 459 -21.46 -5.99 11.49
CA ASP A 459 -20.77 -7.15 12.03
C ASP A 459 -21.67 -7.81 13.09
N HIS A 460 -22.07 -9.05 12.83
CA HIS A 460 -22.91 -9.82 13.73
C HIS A 460 -22.14 -10.52 14.84
N ARG A 461 -20.82 -10.65 14.70
CA ARG A 461 -19.94 -11.43 15.58
C ARG A 461 -18.62 -10.69 15.83
N PRO A 462 -18.64 -9.43 16.31
CA PRO A 462 -17.41 -8.68 16.55
C PRO A 462 -16.46 -9.46 17.47
N LEU A 463 -15.16 -9.41 17.21
CA LEU A 463 -14.16 -9.99 18.09
C LEU A 463 -14.04 -9.17 19.39
N ALA A 464 -13.88 -9.84 20.52
CA ALA A 464 -13.79 -9.19 21.83
C ALA A 464 -12.44 -8.51 22.10
N SER A 465 -11.38 -8.96 21.42
CA SER A 465 -10.01 -8.45 21.58
C SER A 465 -9.33 -8.32 20.21
N PRO A 466 -8.37 -7.38 20.06
CA PRO A 466 -7.59 -7.27 18.84
C PRO A 466 -6.76 -8.53 18.60
N ALA A 467 -6.57 -8.89 17.33
CA ALA A 467 -5.70 -10.00 16.92
C ALA A 467 -4.25 -9.57 16.67
N HIS A 468 -4.02 -8.27 16.44
CA HIS A 468 -2.73 -7.70 16.04
C HIS A 468 -2.16 -6.82 17.16
N ASP A 469 -0.83 -6.81 17.26
CA ASP A 469 -0.11 -5.88 18.13
C ASP A 469 0.09 -4.56 17.39
N VAL A 470 -0.39 -3.46 17.98
CA VAL A 470 -0.27 -2.11 17.41
C VAL A 470 0.93 -1.35 17.97
N GLU A 471 1.58 -1.89 19.01
CA GLU A 471 2.64 -1.17 19.72
C GLU A 471 3.82 -0.78 18.82
N PRO A 472 4.29 -1.63 17.88
CA PRO A 472 5.35 -1.24 16.95
C PRO A 472 5.00 0.05 16.19
N TYR A 473 3.74 0.19 15.78
CA TYR A 473 3.28 1.22 14.86
C TYR A 473 2.85 2.55 15.51
N ARG A 474 2.90 2.66 16.84
CA ARG A 474 2.51 3.87 17.57
C ARG A 474 3.20 5.16 17.11
N PRO A 475 4.50 5.18 16.76
CA PRO A 475 5.17 6.40 16.29
C PRO A 475 4.47 7.02 15.07
N TYR A 476 4.03 6.19 14.11
CA TYR A 476 3.30 6.67 12.93
C TYR A 476 1.93 7.22 13.28
N ALA A 477 1.20 6.54 14.17
CA ALA A 477 -0.09 7.03 14.64
C ALA A 477 0.03 8.42 15.30
N ALA A 478 1.06 8.64 16.12
CA ALA A 478 1.32 9.92 16.76
C ALA A 478 1.74 11.03 15.77
N ALA A 479 2.40 10.68 14.67
CA ALA A 479 2.76 11.62 13.61
C ALA A 479 1.53 12.13 12.84
N VAL A 480 0.48 11.29 12.67
CA VAL A 480 -0.81 11.71 12.07
C VAL A 480 -1.42 12.88 12.86
N ASP A 481 -1.44 12.78 14.19
CA ASP A 481 -2.06 13.75 15.09
C ASP A 481 -1.32 15.11 15.15
N THR A 482 -0.07 15.19 14.69
CA THR A 482 0.82 16.32 14.99
C THR A 482 1.11 17.27 13.81
N ALA A 483 1.11 16.82 12.56
CA ALA A 483 1.05 17.63 11.33
C ALA A 483 1.56 16.84 10.10
N ALA A 484 0.93 17.05 8.94
CA ALA A 484 1.63 17.43 7.71
C ALA A 484 0.61 18.05 6.74
N GLU A 485 0.62 19.38 6.58
CA GLU A 485 0.06 20.02 5.38
C GLU A 485 0.93 19.58 4.20
N TYR A 486 0.42 18.68 3.37
CA TYR A 486 1.04 18.37 2.09
C TYR A 486 0.76 19.53 1.13
N ASP A 487 1.77 19.92 0.34
CA ASP A 487 1.68 21.03 -0.60
C ASP A 487 0.81 20.59 -1.80
N ASP A 488 -0.49 20.85 -1.70
CA ASP A 488 -1.46 20.72 -2.79
C ASP A 488 -1.12 21.71 -3.92
N GLU A 489 -0.18 21.36 -4.82
CA GLU A 489 -0.15 21.95 -6.16
C GLU A 489 -0.64 20.95 -7.23
N PRO A 490 -1.58 21.36 -8.10
CA PRO A 490 -2.50 20.45 -8.76
C PRO A 490 -2.00 20.03 -10.14
N GLY A 491 -2.22 18.77 -10.51
CA GLY A 491 -2.03 18.39 -11.90
C GLY A 491 -2.16 16.92 -12.26
N ASP A 492 -3.29 16.27 -11.96
CA ASP A 492 -3.92 15.41 -12.96
C ASP A 492 -5.43 15.23 -12.70
N GLU A 493 -6.27 15.90 -13.51
CA GLU A 493 -7.72 15.70 -13.48
C GLU A 493 -8.10 14.36 -14.15
N HIS A 494 -7.60 13.21 -13.69
CA HIS A 494 -8.00 11.92 -14.24
C HIS A 494 -8.01 10.75 -13.26
N HIS A 495 -8.43 10.95 -12.02
CA HIS A 495 -8.89 9.83 -11.17
C HIS A 495 -10.22 10.17 -10.48
N GLN A 496 -11.32 9.87 -11.18
CA GLN A 496 -12.66 9.64 -10.60
C GLN A 496 -13.08 8.21 -10.87
#